data_AF-A0A8S9KXE7-F1
#
_entry.id   AF-A0A8S9KXE7-F1
#
_cell.length_a   1.000
_cell.length_b   1.000
_cell.length_c   1.000
_cell.angle_alpha   90.00
_cell.angle_beta   90.00
_cell.angle_gamma   90.00
#
_symmetry.space_group_name_H-M   'P 1'
#
loop_
_entity.id
_entity.type
_entity.pdbx_description
1 polymer ?
#
loop_
_entity_poly.entity_id
_entity_poly.type
_entity_poly.pdbx_seq_one_letter_code
_entity_poly.pdbx_strand_id
1 'polypeptide(L)'
;MDSSDQADRISNLPDVLLVLIISCLSFKECVQTCALSKRWRSVYLETRNVSFKETDFLSPSVNANPIKNALGRIVFIDYVRRWVARIHDQPIHTFGVSISYPKTYLAVIESLIAFAVRKRGQELGS
;
A
#
# COMPACT_ATOMS: atom_id res chain seq x y z
N MET A 1 21.09 38.34 0.48
CA MET A 1 21.57 37.33 1.43
C MET A 1 20.46 37.24 2.47
N ASP A 2 19.61 36.21 2.52
CA ASP A 2 19.81 34.81 2.20
C ASP A 2 18.55 34.23 1.55
N SER A 3 18.66 33.77 0.30
CA SER A 3 17.76 32.71 -0.16
C SER A 3 18.28 31.46 0.51
N SER A 4 17.57 31.00 1.54
CA SER A 4 17.79 29.70 2.12
C SER A 4 17.59 28.66 1.00
N ASP A 5 18.71 28.26 0.39
CA ASP A 5 18.87 26.97 -0.25
C ASP A 5 18.66 25.93 0.85
N GLN A 6 17.41 25.74 1.24
CA GLN A 6 16.98 24.59 2.01
C GLN A 6 17.03 23.43 1.03
N ALA A 7 18.26 23.01 0.72
CA ALA A 7 18.57 21.92 -0.18
C ALA A 7 17.61 20.79 0.18
N ASP A 8 16.80 20.35 -0.77
CA ASP A 8 15.76 19.36 -0.56
C ASP A 8 16.40 18.06 -0.03
N ARG A 9 16.46 17.96 1.30
CA ARG A 9 17.22 16.94 2.02
C ARG A 9 16.65 15.56 1.73
N ILE A 10 15.35 15.52 1.44
CA ILE A 10 14.60 14.33 1.06
C ILE A 10 15.02 13.88 -0.34
N SER A 11 15.15 14.82 -1.29
CA SER A 11 15.65 14.53 -2.64
C SER A 11 17.12 14.13 -2.69
N ASN A 12 17.93 14.48 -1.68
CA ASN A 12 19.36 14.12 -1.59
C ASN A 12 19.65 12.78 -0.88
N LEU A 13 18.64 12.11 -0.31
CA LEU A 13 18.84 10.80 0.32
C LEU A 13 19.26 9.76 -0.72
N PRO A 14 20.17 8.82 -0.43
CA PRO A 14 20.44 7.66 -1.29
C PRO A 14 19.21 6.74 -1.45
N ASP A 15 19.12 6.02 -2.58
CA ASP A 15 17.96 5.16 -2.88
C ASP A 15 17.70 4.10 -1.81
N VAL A 16 18.74 3.56 -1.18
CA VAL A 16 18.60 2.59 -0.07
C VAL A 16 17.79 3.17 1.11
N LEU A 17 17.95 4.46 1.41
CA LEU A 17 17.17 5.10 2.48
C LEU A 17 15.74 5.39 2.02
N LEU A 18 15.55 5.68 0.73
CA LEU A 18 14.21 5.80 0.15
C LEU A 18 13.44 4.48 0.23
N VAL A 19 14.10 3.34 -0.08
CA VAL A 19 13.53 2.00 0.07
C VAL A 19 13.10 1.73 1.51
N LEU A 20 13.95 2.08 2.49
CA LEU A 20 13.62 1.90 3.91
C LEU A 20 12.41 2.74 4.32
N ILE A 21 12.35 4.00 3.91
CA ILE A 21 11.20 4.87 4.18
C ILE A 21 9.94 4.28 3.56
N ILE A 22 9.97 3.95 2.27
CA ILE A 22 8.85 3.39 1.51
C ILE A 22 8.37 2.07 2.13
N SER A 23 9.27 1.22 2.60
CA SER A 23 8.93 -0.06 3.24
C SER A 23 8.18 0.11 4.56
N CYS A 24 8.30 1.28 5.21
CA CYS A 24 7.56 1.62 6.42
C CYS A 24 6.16 2.20 6.13
N LEU A 25 5.91 2.66 4.90
CA LEU A 25 4.67 3.30 4.49
C LEU A 25 3.59 2.27 4.15
N SER A 26 2.34 2.59 4.44
CA SER A 26 1.18 1.92 3.84
C SER A 26 1.15 2.13 2.32
N PHE A 27 0.39 1.31 1.58
CA PHE A 27 0.17 1.53 0.14
C PHE A 27 -0.37 2.95 -0.15
N LYS A 28 -1.28 3.45 0.69
CA LYS A 28 -1.87 4.78 0.52
C LYS A 28 -0.82 5.88 0.68
N GLU A 29 0.00 5.79 1.73
CA GLU A 29 1.11 6.72 1.96
C GLU A 29 2.17 6.59 0.85
N CYS A 30 2.48 5.38 0.37
CA CYS A 30 3.36 5.19 -0.78
C CYS A 30 2.87 5.94 -2.01
N VAL A 31 1.57 5.84 -2.34
CA VAL A 31 1.00 6.57 -3.49
C VAL A 31 1.14 8.08 -3.32
N GLN A 32 0.90 8.60 -2.11
CA GLN A 32 1.05 10.03 -1.81
C GLN A 32 2.52 10.48 -1.90
N THR A 33 3.44 9.72 -1.30
CA THR A 33 4.88 10.02 -1.30
C THR A 33 5.47 9.87 -2.71
N CYS A 34 5.01 8.91 -3.51
CA CYS A 34 5.41 8.75 -4.90
C CYS A 34 4.98 9.92 -5.80
N ALA A 35 4.02 10.74 -5.35
CA ALA A 35 3.66 11.98 -6.05
C ALA A 35 4.69 13.11 -5.85
N LEU A 36 5.56 13.02 -4.84
CA LEU A 36 6.56 14.04 -4.53
C LEU A 36 7.67 14.12 -5.57
N SER A 37 8.09 12.98 -6.15
CA SER A 37 9.02 12.99 -7.29
C SER A 37 9.02 11.68 -8.08
N LYS A 38 9.47 11.75 -9.33
CA LYS A 38 9.66 10.58 -10.20
C LYS A 38 10.59 9.53 -9.57
N ARG A 39 11.55 9.95 -8.75
CA ARG A 39 12.51 9.07 -8.07
C ARG A 39 11.84 8.21 -7.01
N TRP A 40 11.01 8.81 -6.14
CA TRP A 40 10.22 8.07 -5.14
C TRP A 40 9.31 7.04 -5.80
N ARG A 41 8.67 7.42 -6.91
CA ARG A 41 7.87 6.48 -7.71
C ARG A 41 8.71 5.34 -8.29
N SER A 42 9.89 5.64 -8.84
CA SER A 42 10.78 4.63 -9.41
C SER A 42 11.21 3.60 -8.36
N VAL A 43 11.67 4.08 -7.20
CA VAL A 43 12.10 3.22 -6.09
C VAL A 43 10.94 2.35 -5.59
N TYR A 44 9.74 2.93 -5.41
CA TYR A 44 8.57 2.15 -5.00
C TYR A 44 8.21 1.06 -6.02
N LEU A 45 8.19 1.38 -7.32
CA LEU A 45 7.89 0.41 -8.37
C LEU A 45 8.92 -0.72 -8.45
N GLU A 46 10.18 -0.45 -8.11
CA GLU A 46 11.23 -1.47 -8.03
C GLU A 46 11.01 -2.43 -6.85
N THR A 47 10.51 -1.92 -5.71
CA THR A 47 10.25 -2.77 -4.54
C THR A 47 9.11 -3.77 -4.74
N ARG A 48 8.16 -3.51 -5.67
CA ARG A 48 7.01 -4.40 -6.00
C ARG A 48 6.24 -4.93 -4.77
N ASN A 49 6.29 -4.20 -3.67
CA ASN A 49 5.70 -4.58 -2.39
C ASN A 49 4.39 -3.83 -2.21
N VAL A 50 3.31 -4.57 -1.98
CA VAL A 50 1.97 -4.02 -1.85
C VAL A 50 1.39 -4.43 -0.51
N SER A 51 1.09 -3.46 0.36
CA SER A 51 0.48 -3.70 1.68
C SER A 51 -0.71 -2.79 1.93
N PHE A 52 -1.89 -3.38 2.09
CA PHE A 52 -3.12 -2.69 2.45
C PHE A 52 -3.43 -2.83 3.93
N LYS A 53 -3.61 -1.71 4.64
CA LYS A 53 -3.98 -1.73 6.07
C LYS A 53 -5.38 -1.15 6.24
N GLU A 54 -6.27 -1.92 6.89
CA GLU A 54 -7.62 -1.44 7.22
C GLU A 54 -7.58 -0.12 7.97
N THR A 55 -6.60 0.06 8.86
CA THR A 55 -6.41 1.26 9.68
C THR A 55 -6.32 2.54 8.86
N ASP A 56 -5.89 2.48 7.61
CA ASP A 56 -5.77 3.65 6.71
C ASP A 56 -7.15 4.23 6.31
N PHE A 57 -8.22 3.48 6.60
CA PHE A 57 -9.61 3.79 6.30
C PHE A 57 -10.47 3.94 7.58
N LEU A 58 -9.89 3.70 8.76
CA LEU A 58 -10.59 3.84 10.04
C LEU A 58 -10.39 5.24 10.64
N SER A 59 -11.31 5.63 11.53
CA SER A 59 -11.13 6.89 12.26
C SER A 59 -10.10 6.69 13.37
N PRO A 60 -9.07 7.56 13.48
CA PRO A 60 -8.05 7.45 14.52
C PRO A 60 -8.53 7.93 15.91
N SER A 61 -9.78 8.37 16.04
CA SER A 61 -10.25 8.94 17.30
C SER A 61 -10.60 7.87 18.35
N VAL A 62 -10.27 8.15 19.61
CA VAL A 62 -10.60 7.27 20.75
C VAL A 62 -12.12 7.12 20.93
N ASN A 63 -12.90 8.08 20.43
CA ASN A 63 -14.37 8.08 20.42
C ASN A 63 -14.95 7.66 19.05
N ALA A 64 -14.20 6.90 18.25
CA ALA A 64 -14.64 6.50 16.93
C ALA A 64 -15.97 5.73 17.01
N ASN A 65 -17.00 6.28 16.38
CA ASN A 65 -18.31 5.64 16.28
C ASN A 65 -18.14 4.26 15.58
N PRO A 66 -18.57 3.14 16.20
CA PRO A 66 -18.50 1.81 15.60
C PRO A 66 -19.06 1.75 14.17
N ILE A 67 -20.11 2.53 13.88
CA ILE A 67 -20.73 2.62 12.55
C ILE A 67 -19.74 3.21 11.52
N LYS A 68 -18.98 4.25 11.90
CA LYS A 68 -17.98 4.85 11.00
C LYS A 68 -16.87 3.85 10.65
N ASN A 69 -16.42 3.06 11.62
CA ASN A 69 -15.40 2.04 11.39
C ASN A 69 -15.93 0.88 10.53
N ALA A 70 -17.19 0.48 10.71
CA ALA A 70 -17.84 -0.51 9.84
C ALA A 70 -17.92 -0.02 8.38
N LEU A 71 -18.32 1.24 8.18
CA LEU A 71 -18.32 1.87 6.85
C LEU A 71 -16.91 1.97 6.26
N GLY A 72 -15.93 2.42 7.04
CA GLY A 72 -14.52 2.47 6.62
C GLY A 72 -14.00 1.11 6.16
N ARG A 73 -14.36 0.03 6.86
CA ARG A 73 -14.02 -1.34 6.47
C ARG A 73 -14.69 -1.77 5.15
N ILE A 74 -15.95 -1.41 4.92
CA ILE A 74 -16.62 -1.69 3.64
C ILE A 74 -15.86 -1.00 2.49
N VAL A 75 -15.51 0.27 2.66
CA VAL A 75 -14.75 1.04 1.67
C VAL A 75 -13.36 0.43 1.44
N PHE A 76 -12.67 0.02 2.50
CA PHE A 76 -11.38 -0.67 2.42
C PHE A 76 -11.46 -1.95 1.57
N ILE A 77 -12.43 -2.82 1.86
CA ILE A 77 -12.61 -4.09 1.14
C ILE A 77 -12.91 -3.85 -0.34
N ASP A 78 -13.80 -2.92 -0.64
CA ASP A 78 -14.14 -2.55 -2.02
C ASP A 78 -12.92 -1.96 -2.76
N TYR A 79 -12.13 -1.13 -2.08
CA TYR A 79 -10.89 -0.59 -2.62
C TYR A 79 -9.88 -1.69 -2.99
N VAL A 80 -9.62 -2.64 -2.09
CA VAL A 80 -8.70 -3.76 -2.33
C VAL A 80 -9.21 -4.62 -3.50
N ARG A 81 -10.51 -4.92 -3.55
CA ARG A 81 -11.13 -5.68 -4.65
C ARG A 81 -10.95 -5.00 -6.00
N ARG A 82 -11.23 -3.69 -6.08
CA ARG A 82 -11.05 -2.92 -7.31
C ARG A 82 -9.59 -2.84 -7.74
N TRP A 83 -8.67 -2.73 -6.78
CA TRP A 83 -7.24 -2.73 -7.07
C TRP A 83 -6.81 -4.07 -7.66
N VAL A 84 -7.16 -5.19 -7.01
CA VAL A 84 -6.87 -6.55 -7.49
C VAL A 84 -7.41 -6.78 -8.91
N ALA A 85 -8.63 -6.31 -9.19
CA ALA A 85 -9.25 -6.45 -10.50
C ALA A 85 -8.56 -5.64 -11.61
N ARG A 86 -7.72 -4.66 -11.28
CA ARG A 86 -7.02 -3.81 -12.25
C ARG A 86 -5.59 -4.27 -12.54
N ILE A 87 -5.01 -5.10 -11.69
CA ILE A 87 -3.62 -5.51 -11.81
C ILE A 87 -3.53 -6.82 -12.61
N HIS A 88 -3.24 -6.68 -13.90
CA HIS A 88 -3.07 -7.82 -14.82
C HIS A 88 -1.60 -8.16 -15.08
N ASP A 89 -0.75 -7.17 -15.41
CA ASP A 89 0.59 -7.43 -15.97
C ASP A 89 1.75 -6.86 -15.14
N GLN A 90 1.47 -6.44 -13.89
CA GLN A 90 2.53 -5.96 -13.00
C GLN A 90 3.04 -7.13 -12.13
N PRO A 91 4.36 -7.34 -12.04
CA PRO A 91 4.96 -8.27 -11.09
C PRO A 91 4.81 -7.73 -9.67
N ILE A 92 4.45 -8.60 -8.73
CA ILE A 92 4.21 -8.28 -7.32
C ILE A 92 5.00 -9.28 -6.49
N HIS A 93 6.03 -8.79 -5.79
CA HIS A 93 6.90 -9.64 -4.99
C HIS A 93 6.26 -9.97 -3.65
N THR A 94 5.65 -8.98 -3.00
CA THR A 94 4.90 -9.18 -1.75
C THR A 94 3.53 -8.55 -1.81
N PHE A 95 2.54 -9.28 -1.29
CA PHE A 95 1.16 -8.85 -1.21
C PHE A 95 0.64 -9.08 0.22
N GLY A 96 0.30 -8.01 0.93
CA GLY A 96 -0.18 -8.04 2.30
C GLY A 96 -1.50 -7.30 2.46
N VAL A 97 -2.39 -7.86 3.29
CA VAL A 97 -3.68 -7.24 3.65
C VAL A 97 -3.92 -7.46 5.15
N SER A 98 -4.16 -6.38 5.90
CA SER A 98 -4.43 -6.42 7.34
C SER A 98 -5.88 -6.05 7.65
N ILE A 99 -6.61 -6.95 8.33
CA ILE A 99 -8.04 -6.82 8.69
C ILE A 99 -8.25 -7.28 10.14
N SER A 100 -9.01 -6.50 10.91
CA SER A 100 -9.23 -6.72 12.35
C SER A 100 -10.27 -7.82 12.68
N TYR A 101 -11.14 -8.18 11.73
CA TYR A 101 -12.22 -9.17 11.90
C TYR A 101 -12.27 -10.18 10.75
N PRO A 102 -11.23 -11.02 10.57
CA PRO A 102 -11.07 -11.83 9.36
C PRO A 102 -12.20 -12.83 9.12
N LYS A 103 -12.82 -13.39 10.17
CA LYS A 103 -13.90 -14.39 10.05
C LYS A 103 -15.10 -13.86 9.27
N THR A 104 -15.44 -12.58 9.41
CA THR A 104 -16.55 -11.94 8.69
C THR A 104 -16.29 -11.83 7.19
N TYR A 105 -15.03 -11.88 6.76
CA TYR A 105 -14.60 -11.63 5.38
C TYR A 105 -13.90 -12.84 4.76
N LEU A 106 -14.20 -14.05 5.24
CA LEU A 106 -13.51 -15.28 4.84
C LEU A 106 -13.46 -15.46 3.30
N ALA A 107 -14.60 -15.34 2.62
CA ALA A 107 -14.66 -15.45 1.16
C ALA A 107 -13.81 -14.39 0.42
N VAL A 108 -13.70 -13.18 0.98
CA VAL A 108 -12.81 -12.15 0.43
C VAL A 108 -11.36 -12.56 0.65
N ILE A 109 -11.00 -12.99 1.86
CA ILE A 109 -9.64 -13.42 2.20
C ILE A 109 -9.20 -14.58 1.32
N GLU A 110 -10.05 -15.59 1.12
CA GLU A 110 -9.78 -16.72 0.22
C GLU A 110 -9.53 -16.25 -1.23
N SER A 111 -10.34 -15.32 -1.72
CA SER A 111 -10.12 -14.71 -3.05
C SER A 111 -8.79 -13.95 -3.15
N LEU A 112 -8.41 -13.24 -2.08
CA LEU A 112 -7.13 -12.52 -2.01
C LEU A 112 -5.93 -13.47 -1.93
N ILE A 113 -6.06 -14.59 -1.21
CA ILE A 113 -5.04 -15.65 -1.17
C ILE A 113 -4.88 -16.28 -2.55
N ALA A 114 -5.99 -16.64 -3.20
CA ALA A 114 -5.96 -17.19 -4.55
C ALA A 114 -5.30 -16.23 -5.56
N PHE A 115 -5.56 -14.92 -5.44
CA PHE A 115 -4.87 -13.90 -6.21
C PHE A 115 -3.36 -13.88 -5.95
N ALA A 116 -2.93 -13.88 -4.69
CA ALA A 116 -1.52 -13.84 -4.32
C ALA A 116 -0.75 -15.07 -4.82
N VAL A 117 -1.34 -16.26 -4.70
CA VAL A 117 -0.78 -17.52 -5.22
C VAL A 117 -0.60 -17.45 -6.74
N ARG A 118 -1.62 -17.00 -7.47
CA ARG A 118 -1.54 -16.84 -8.94
C ARG A 118 -0.43 -15.86 -9.35
N LYS A 119 -0.26 -14.77 -8.62
CA LYS A 119 0.76 -13.76 -8.94
C LYS A 119 2.18 -14.27 -8.71
N ARG A 120 2.42 -15.00 -7.62
CA ARG A 120 3.72 -15.66 -7.36
C ARG A 120 4.08 -16.68 -8.44
N GLY A 121 3.09 -17.39 -8.98
CA GLY A 121 3.29 -18.34 -10.08
C GLY A 121 3.75 -17.71 -11.41
N GLN A 122 3.37 -16.45 -11.68
CA GLN A 122 3.82 -15.73 -12.88
C GLN A 122 5.29 -15.28 -12.79
N GLU A 123 5.78 -14.95 -11.59
CA GLU A 123 7.17 -14.51 -11.40
C GLU A 123 8.20 -15.62 -11.62
N LEU A 124 7.84 -16.89 -11.41
CA LEU A 124 8.75 -18.04 -11.55
C LEU A 124 8.82 -18.59 -12.99
N GLY A 125 7.92 -18.16 -13.88
CA GLY A 125 7.84 -18.63 -15.27
C GLY A 125 8.32 -17.63 -16.31
N SER A 126 8.93 -16.52 -15.89
CA SER A 126 9.48 -15.45 -16.74
C SER A 126 11.00 -15.46 -16.70
#